data_AF-A0A9W9A874-F1
#
_entry.id   AF-A0A9W9A874-F1
#
_cell.length_a   1.000
_cell.length_b   1.000
_cell.length_c   1.000
_cell.angle_alpha   90.00
_cell.angle_beta   90.00
_cell.angle_gamma   90.00
#
_symmetry.space_group_name_H-M   'P 1'
#
loop_
_entity.id
_entity.type
_entity.pdbx_description
1 polymer ?
#
loop_
_entity_poly.entity_id
_entity_poly.type
_entity_poly.pdbx_seq_one_letter_code
_entity_poly.pdbx_strand_id
1 'polypeptide(L)'
;MLALVAGIFSTSSRHASWWRLMLSWAVFAFSYTLLLFEGHAFEGIPARSICILQSSLTYAAPPLSVSRTICVDNVDDNRQFRGLRFGPRAGCPPTRDEKDTGEKGEAPPAHTLWGNSSIAPYVIFITVIIISLGFALAAPDVNLTVVAYCSLDNHVPGRITAGLVVIIIVAVLCFNVSFYIAFRRESSFCYKGFYRSALVRISSFSLFSLFAIIIGLFFFLLAFIGKHNSVKGLMDLNVILSLMPVAGTVTFGSHKDLLNALIFWKRKEPLNANVQDVSMDDLRPHISVGRNTEENLPPTPQELDSDAEYN
;
A
#
# COMPACT_ATOMS: atom_id res chain seq x y z
N MET A 1 15.10 6.18 2.25
CA MET A 1 15.51 7.38 1.49
C MET A 1 15.67 7.10 -0.01
N LEU A 2 16.60 6.24 -0.44
CA LEU A 2 16.84 5.97 -1.88
C LEU A 2 15.57 5.57 -2.67
N ALA A 3 14.70 4.75 -2.09
CA ALA A 3 13.44 4.36 -2.74
C ALA A 3 12.45 5.53 -2.92
N LEU A 4 12.44 6.49 -1.99
CA LEU A 4 11.60 7.69 -2.07
C LEU A 4 12.13 8.64 -3.14
N VAL A 5 13.46 8.86 -3.15
CA VAL A 5 14.17 9.61 -4.20
C VAL A 5 13.90 9.00 -5.58
N ALA A 6 14.09 7.68 -5.73
CA ALA A 6 13.78 6.97 -6.97
C ALA A 6 12.31 7.09 -7.39
N GLY A 7 11.38 7.19 -6.42
CA GLY A 7 9.98 7.49 -6.70
C GLY A 7 9.74 8.89 -7.25
N ILE A 8 10.38 9.90 -6.66
CA ILE A 8 10.23 11.31 -7.08
C ILE A 8 10.73 11.48 -8.51
N PHE A 9 11.83 10.81 -8.85
CA PHE A 9 12.40 10.87 -10.20
C PHE A 9 11.74 9.91 -11.20
N SER A 10 10.81 9.06 -10.76
CA SER A 10 10.07 8.16 -11.65
C SER A 10 8.92 8.91 -12.31
N THR A 11 8.92 9.00 -13.64
CA THR A 11 7.86 9.63 -14.43
C THR A 11 6.53 8.86 -14.45
N SER A 12 6.51 7.63 -13.95
CA SER A 12 5.30 6.81 -13.91
C SER A 12 4.38 7.26 -12.79
N SER A 13 3.10 7.51 -13.10
CA SER A 13 2.06 7.79 -12.11
C SER A 13 1.90 6.58 -11.16
N ARG A 14 2.38 6.71 -9.92
CA ARG A 14 2.29 5.67 -8.89
C ARG A 14 1.02 5.84 -8.07
N HIS A 15 0.46 4.73 -7.62
CA HIS A 15 -0.66 4.74 -6.67
C HIS A 15 -0.31 5.55 -5.40
N ALA A 16 -1.28 6.35 -4.93
CA ALA A 16 -1.13 7.16 -3.72
C ALA A 16 -0.74 6.35 -2.47
N SER A 17 -1.12 5.07 -2.41
CA SER A 17 -0.74 4.14 -1.33
C SER A 17 0.78 3.93 -1.25
N TRP A 18 1.49 3.95 -2.39
CA TRP A 18 2.94 3.81 -2.43
C TRP A 18 3.65 5.02 -1.80
N TRP A 19 3.20 6.23 -2.12
CA TRP A 19 3.73 7.47 -1.54
C TRP A 19 3.53 7.53 -0.03
N ARG A 20 2.33 7.15 0.42
CA ARG A 20 2.03 7.05 1.85
C ARG A 20 3.01 6.09 2.52
N LEU A 21 3.17 4.87 2.00
CA LEU A 21 4.13 3.90 2.54
C LEU A 21 5.55 4.46 2.60
N MET A 22 6.05 5.03 1.51
CA MET A 22 7.40 5.62 1.49
C MET A 22 7.57 6.73 2.53
N LEU A 23 6.52 7.52 2.78
CA LEU A 23 6.53 8.54 3.82
C LEU A 23 6.66 7.95 5.23
N SER A 24 6.02 6.82 5.60
CA SER A 24 6.27 6.25 6.95
C SER A 24 7.68 5.74 7.08
N TRP A 25 8.23 5.16 6.01
CA TRP A 25 9.60 4.66 6.02
C TRP A 25 10.61 5.80 6.08
N ALA A 26 10.30 6.93 5.48
CA ALA A 26 11.09 8.14 5.62
C ALA A 26 11.06 8.65 7.07
N VAL A 27 9.87 8.71 7.70
CA VAL A 27 9.74 9.10 9.11
C VAL A 27 10.50 8.15 10.03
N PHE A 28 10.40 6.83 9.80
CA PHE A 28 11.13 5.82 10.56
C PHE A 28 12.64 5.92 10.36
N ALA A 29 13.11 6.07 9.12
CA ALA A 29 14.52 6.28 8.87
C ALA A 29 15.02 7.58 9.52
N PHE A 30 14.22 8.64 9.44
CA PHE A 30 14.54 9.93 10.04
C PHE A 30 14.73 9.81 11.55
N SER A 31 13.89 9.04 12.24
CA SER A 31 14.05 8.84 13.70
C SER A 31 15.38 8.19 14.08
N TYR A 32 15.91 7.27 13.26
CA TYR A 32 17.25 6.72 13.50
C TYR A 32 18.38 7.71 13.19
N THR A 33 18.18 8.58 12.19
CA THR A 33 19.21 9.58 11.83
C THR A 33 19.33 10.73 12.82
N LEU A 34 18.34 10.95 13.71
CA LEU A 34 18.39 12.02 14.72
C LEU A 34 19.65 11.94 15.60
N LEU A 35 20.09 10.73 15.98
CA LEU A 35 21.34 10.54 16.72
C LEU A 35 22.59 10.90 15.92
N LEU A 36 22.56 10.64 14.60
CA LEU A 36 23.68 10.97 13.71
C LEU A 36 23.84 12.50 13.59
N PHE A 37 22.73 13.24 13.54
CA PHE A 37 22.75 14.70 13.42
C PHE A 37 23.35 15.40 14.65
N GLU A 38 23.23 14.81 15.84
CA GLU A 38 23.89 15.35 17.04
C GLU A 38 25.40 15.09 17.05
N GLY A 39 25.94 14.22 16.21
CA GLY A 39 27.36 13.84 16.24
C GLY A 39 27.76 12.93 17.41
N HIS A 40 26.82 12.52 18.26
CA HIS A 40 27.05 11.68 19.44
C HIS A 40 26.90 10.18 19.14
N ALA A 41 27.07 9.76 17.89
CA ALA A 41 26.85 8.38 17.47
C ALA A 41 27.87 7.40 18.06
N PHE A 42 29.06 7.87 18.44
CA PHE A 42 30.17 7.02 18.88
C PHE A 42 30.69 7.36 20.28
N GLU A 43 30.65 8.62 20.73
CA GLU A 43 31.10 9.02 22.06
C GLU A 43 30.23 10.18 22.59
N GLY A 44 29.57 9.97 23.73
CA GLY A 44 28.84 11.01 24.47
C GLY A 44 27.38 10.65 24.78
N ILE A 45 26.88 11.25 25.87
CA ILE A 45 25.50 11.07 26.33
C ILE A 45 24.63 12.03 25.49
N PRO A 46 23.70 11.54 24.64
CA PRO A 46 22.88 12.40 23.80
C PRO A 46 21.95 13.29 24.64
N ALA A 47 21.51 14.40 24.06
CA ALA A 47 20.58 15.28 24.75
C ALA A 47 19.28 14.51 25.09
N ARG A 48 18.85 14.60 26.35
CA ARG A 48 17.68 13.87 26.86
C ARG A 48 16.44 14.06 25.98
N SER A 49 16.21 15.28 25.50
CA SER A 49 15.05 15.62 24.64
C SER A 49 15.05 14.83 23.32
N ILE A 50 16.20 14.71 22.67
CA ILE A 50 16.34 13.98 21.39
C ILE A 50 16.20 12.49 21.61
N CYS A 51 16.73 11.99 22.72
CA CYS A 51 16.63 10.59 23.12
C CYS A 51 15.16 10.19 23.41
N ILE A 52 14.41 11.05 24.09
CA ILE A 52 12.97 10.89 24.32
C ILE A 52 12.18 10.95 23.00
N LEU A 53 12.48 11.92 22.14
CA LEU A 53 11.79 12.06 20.85
C LEU A 53 12.05 10.83 19.96
N GLN A 54 13.29 10.36 19.89
CA GLN A 54 13.68 9.19 19.12
C GLN A 54 12.95 7.93 19.61
N SER A 55 12.95 7.67 20.91
CA SER A 55 12.28 6.51 21.49
C SER A 55 10.77 6.54 21.20
N SER A 56 10.14 7.71 21.35
CA SER A 56 8.71 7.91 21.07
C SER A 56 8.35 7.65 19.60
N LEU A 57 9.16 8.17 18.67
CA LEU A 57 8.98 7.94 17.23
C LEU A 57 9.18 6.45 16.88
N THR A 58 10.17 5.81 17.48
CA THR A 58 10.48 4.38 17.25
C THR A 58 9.33 3.49 17.73
N TYR A 59 8.73 3.80 18.88
CA TYR A 59 7.58 3.06 19.40
C TYR A 59 6.28 3.28 18.60
N ALA A 60 6.12 4.45 17.97
CA ALA A 60 4.94 4.76 17.17
C ALA A 60 5.01 4.23 15.73
N ALA A 61 6.20 3.93 15.22
CA ALA A 61 6.40 3.51 13.84
C ALA A 61 5.75 2.16 13.45
N PRO A 62 5.76 1.10 14.30
CA PRO A 62 5.11 -0.15 13.97
C PRO A 62 3.59 0.00 13.80
N PRO A 63 2.83 0.63 14.73
CA PRO A 63 1.40 0.89 14.53
C PRO A 63 1.10 1.67 13.24
N LEU A 64 1.88 2.72 12.94
CA LEU A 64 1.70 3.50 11.70
C LEU A 64 1.85 2.63 10.45
N SER A 65 2.77 1.67 10.46
CA SER A 65 3.03 0.78 9.33
C SER A 65 1.89 -0.22 9.13
N VAL A 66 1.33 -0.76 10.21
CA VAL A 66 0.29 -1.80 10.15
C VAL A 66 -1.11 -1.22 9.90
N SER A 67 -1.47 -0.09 10.51
CA SER A 67 -2.78 0.55 10.32
C SER A 67 -3.04 0.97 8.86
N ARG A 68 -1.99 1.15 8.06
CA ARG A 68 -2.11 1.53 6.65
C ARG A 68 -2.54 0.40 5.75
N THR A 69 -2.16 -0.84 6.06
CA THR A 69 -2.62 -2.02 5.30
C THR A 69 -4.14 -2.13 5.40
N ILE A 70 -4.69 -1.94 6.61
CA ILE A 70 -6.13 -2.01 6.86
C ILE A 70 -6.89 -0.91 6.08
N CYS A 71 -6.42 0.34 6.08
CA CYS A 71 -7.15 1.42 5.42
C CYS A 71 -7.09 1.38 3.88
N VAL A 72 -5.97 0.94 3.29
CA VAL A 72 -5.83 0.89 1.83
C VAL A 72 -6.71 -0.22 1.25
N ASP A 73 -6.73 -1.38 1.89
CA ASP A 73 -7.50 -2.52 1.37
C ASP A 73 -9.00 -2.28 1.50
N ASN A 74 -9.48 -1.62 2.56
CA ASN A 74 -10.92 -1.39 2.74
C ASN A 74 -11.53 -0.34 1.79
N VAL A 75 -10.74 0.60 1.25
CA VAL A 75 -11.27 1.70 0.42
C VAL A 75 -11.27 1.33 -1.07
N ASP A 76 -10.19 0.73 -1.59
CA ASP A 76 -10.14 0.32 -3.00
C ASP A 76 -11.00 -0.93 -3.25
N ASP A 77 -11.04 -1.88 -2.31
CA ASP A 77 -11.82 -3.11 -2.47
C ASP A 77 -13.32 -2.84 -2.49
N ASN A 78 -13.84 -1.90 -1.67
CA ASN A 78 -15.27 -1.57 -1.67
C ASN A 78 -15.72 -0.87 -2.97
N ARG A 79 -14.82 -0.14 -3.64
CA ARG A 79 -15.10 0.46 -4.95
C ARG A 79 -15.10 -0.58 -6.07
N GLN A 80 -14.16 -1.53 -6.01
CA GLN A 80 -14.06 -2.59 -7.01
C GLN A 80 -15.12 -3.69 -6.83
N PHE A 81 -15.45 -4.06 -5.59
CA PHE A 81 -16.53 -5.00 -5.28
C PHE A 81 -17.91 -4.46 -5.60
N ARG A 82 -18.18 -3.15 -5.44
CA ARG A 82 -19.46 -2.58 -5.87
C ARG A 82 -19.64 -2.54 -7.38
N GLY A 83 -18.55 -2.55 -8.16
CA GLY A 83 -18.62 -2.76 -9.61
C GLY A 83 -18.87 -4.23 -10.00
N LEU A 84 -18.56 -5.18 -9.11
CA LEU A 84 -18.68 -6.63 -9.35
C LEU A 84 -19.97 -7.23 -8.77
N ARG A 85 -20.55 -6.65 -7.72
CA ARG A 85 -21.91 -6.99 -7.27
C ARG A 85 -22.91 -6.23 -8.13
N PHE A 86 -23.59 -6.96 -9.00
CA PHE A 86 -24.78 -6.57 -9.77
C PHE A 86 -24.57 -5.92 -11.14
N GLY A 87 -23.49 -6.24 -11.84
CA GLY A 87 -23.61 -6.39 -13.29
C GLY A 87 -24.32 -7.72 -13.57
N PRO A 88 -25.49 -7.76 -14.23
CA PRO A 88 -26.13 -9.01 -14.60
C PRO A 88 -25.14 -9.86 -15.39
N ARG A 89 -25.03 -11.15 -15.01
CA ARG A 89 -24.17 -12.16 -15.66
C ARG A 89 -24.23 -12.02 -17.18
N ALA A 90 -23.21 -11.38 -17.77
CA ALA A 90 -22.99 -11.38 -19.21
C ALA A 90 -22.47 -12.77 -19.61
N GLY A 91 -23.42 -13.68 -19.75
CA GLY A 91 -23.21 -15.10 -20.03
C GLY A 91 -24.52 -15.85 -20.31
N CYS A 92 -25.67 -15.26 -19.96
CA CYS A 92 -26.93 -15.61 -20.61
C CYS A 92 -27.23 -14.56 -21.71
N PRO A 93 -27.60 -14.98 -22.93
CA PRO A 93 -28.07 -14.06 -23.95
C PRO A 93 -29.28 -13.28 -23.42
N PRO A 94 -29.35 -11.96 -23.63
CA PRO A 94 -30.47 -11.15 -23.19
C PRO A 94 -31.71 -11.59 -23.97
N THR A 95 -32.68 -12.19 -23.30
CA THR A 95 -34.05 -12.21 -23.80
C THR A 95 -34.53 -10.77 -23.79
N ARG A 96 -34.57 -10.17 -24.98
CA ARG A 96 -35.43 -9.03 -25.31
C ARG A 96 -36.78 -9.25 -24.63
N ASP A 97 -37.20 -8.26 -23.84
CA ASP A 97 -38.59 -7.98 -23.38
C ASP A 97 -38.69 -7.66 -21.89
N GLU A 98 -37.77 -6.87 -21.31
CA GLU A 98 -38.04 -6.17 -20.05
C GLU A 98 -38.27 -4.69 -20.34
N LYS A 99 -39.56 -4.34 -20.37
CA LYS A 99 -40.12 -3.05 -20.74
C LYS A 99 -40.03 -2.12 -19.54
N ASP A 100 -39.51 -0.92 -19.78
CA ASP A 100 -39.36 0.20 -18.87
C ASP A 100 -40.54 0.38 -17.88
N THR A 101 -40.27 0.19 -16.60
CA THR A 101 -41.00 0.86 -15.51
C THR A 101 -40.05 1.80 -14.79
N GLY A 102 -40.23 3.09 -15.08
CA GLY A 102 -39.48 4.18 -14.48
C GLY A 102 -39.80 4.33 -13.01
N GLU A 103 -38.90 3.85 -12.15
CA GLU A 103 -38.91 4.19 -10.73
C GLU A 103 -37.56 4.84 -10.38
N LYS A 104 -37.57 6.18 -10.30
CA LYS A 104 -36.44 6.99 -9.83
C LYS A 104 -36.31 6.83 -8.31
N GLY A 105 -35.78 5.69 -7.88
CA GLY A 105 -35.38 5.45 -6.49
C GLY A 105 -34.08 6.20 -6.20
N GLU A 106 -34.20 7.39 -5.62
CA GLU A 106 -33.07 8.22 -5.19
C GLU A 106 -32.36 7.55 -4.00
N ALA A 107 -31.34 6.75 -4.30
CA ALA A 107 -30.56 6.04 -3.28
C ALA A 107 -29.82 7.05 -2.38
N PRO A 108 -29.83 6.86 -1.04
CA PRO A 108 -29.25 7.81 -0.11
C PRO A 108 -27.74 7.96 -0.33
N PRO A 109 -27.19 9.18 -0.16
CA PRO A 109 -25.79 9.49 -0.40
C PRO A 109 -24.86 8.81 0.63
N ALA A 110 -24.50 7.55 0.40
CA ALA A 110 -23.57 6.78 1.22
C ALA A 110 -22.08 7.19 1.05
N HIS A 111 -21.80 8.35 0.46
CA HIS A 111 -20.45 8.76 0.04
C HIS A 111 -19.67 9.59 1.07
N THR A 112 -20.32 10.13 2.09
CA THR A 112 -19.69 11.14 2.97
C THR A 112 -18.93 10.57 4.17
N LEU A 113 -19.21 9.34 4.62
CA LEU A 113 -18.54 8.78 5.81
C LEU A 113 -17.17 8.13 5.53
N TRP A 114 -16.87 7.80 4.26
CA TRP A 114 -15.66 7.04 3.89
C TRP A 114 -14.44 7.93 3.63
N GLY A 115 -14.62 9.24 3.45
CA GLY A 115 -13.54 10.21 3.18
C GLY A 115 -12.54 10.35 4.34
N ASN A 116 -12.99 10.15 5.59
CA ASN A 116 -12.17 10.39 6.78
C ASN A 116 -11.23 9.23 7.17
N SER A 117 -11.34 8.06 6.52
CA SER A 117 -10.55 6.87 6.86
C SER A 117 -9.03 7.05 6.63
N SER A 118 -8.63 8.00 5.78
CA SER A 118 -7.20 8.31 5.56
C SER A 118 -6.51 8.90 6.79
N ILE A 119 -7.25 9.41 7.78
CA ILE A 119 -6.70 10.11 8.95
C ILE A 119 -6.38 9.15 10.10
N ALA A 120 -7.07 8.00 10.18
CA ALA A 120 -6.93 7.01 11.24
C ALA A 120 -5.48 6.56 11.55
N PRO A 121 -4.63 6.20 10.58
CA PRO A 121 -3.26 5.75 10.90
C PRO A 121 -2.39 6.88 11.48
N TYR A 122 -2.66 8.13 11.11
CA TYR A 122 -1.95 9.28 11.67
C TYR A 122 -2.42 9.59 13.09
N VAL A 123 -3.72 9.43 13.37
CA VAL A 123 -4.26 9.58 14.74
C VAL A 123 -3.68 8.54 15.67
N ILE A 124 -3.58 7.27 15.24
CA ILE A 124 -2.96 6.21 16.04
C ILE A 124 -1.49 6.55 16.30
N PHE A 125 -0.76 6.98 15.26
CA PHE A 125 0.65 7.36 15.39
C PHE A 125 0.87 8.51 16.37
N ILE A 126 0.13 9.62 16.22
CA ILE A 126 0.22 10.77 17.11
C ILE A 126 -0.18 10.39 18.55
N THR A 127 -1.22 9.58 18.71
CA THR A 127 -1.63 9.08 20.03
C THR A 127 -0.51 8.28 20.71
N VAL A 128 0.16 7.37 20.01
CA VAL A 128 1.28 6.59 20.58
C VAL A 128 2.47 7.49 20.92
N ILE A 129 2.76 8.52 20.11
CA ILE A 129 3.80 9.52 20.42
C ILE A 129 3.45 10.27 21.70
N ILE A 130 2.21 10.79 21.83
CA ILE A 130 1.80 11.56 23.00
C ILE A 130 1.87 10.70 24.27
N ILE A 131 1.41 9.45 24.20
CA ILE A 131 1.46 8.52 25.33
C ILE A 131 2.91 8.22 25.73
N SER A 132 3.77 7.84 24.77
CA SER A 132 5.17 7.52 25.04
C SER A 132 5.95 8.73 25.57
N LEU A 133 5.72 9.91 24.99
CA LEU A 133 6.29 11.17 25.46
C LEU A 133 5.82 11.50 26.88
N GLY A 134 4.53 11.34 27.18
CA GLY A 134 3.97 11.56 28.52
C GLY A 134 4.64 10.68 29.58
N PHE A 135 4.82 9.38 29.29
CA PHE A 135 5.54 8.47 30.17
C PHE A 135 7.03 8.86 30.34
N ALA A 136 7.69 9.30 29.27
CA ALA A 136 9.10 9.68 29.31
C ALA A 136 9.35 10.99 30.08
N LEU A 137 8.38 11.92 30.06
CA LEU A 137 8.44 13.17 30.82
C LEU A 137 8.06 12.97 32.30
N ALA A 138 7.16 12.04 32.60
CA ALA A 138 6.73 11.76 33.97
C ALA A 138 7.79 11.06 34.84
N ALA A 139 8.81 10.44 34.23
CA ALA A 139 9.87 9.72 34.94
C ALA A 139 11.22 10.45 34.79
N PRO A 140 11.60 11.35 35.73
CA PRO A 140 12.83 12.12 35.65
C PRO A 140 14.10 11.26 35.71
N ASP A 141 14.06 10.10 36.37
CA ASP A 141 15.24 9.28 36.69
C ASP A 141 15.45 8.08 35.76
N VAL A 142 14.88 8.10 34.55
CA VAL A 142 15.07 7.01 33.59
C VAL A 142 16.52 7.00 33.11
N ASN A 143 17.26 5.96 33.45
CA ASN A 143 18.53 5.66 32.79
C ASN A 143 18.25 5.38 31.31
N LEU A 144 19.00 6.01 30.42
CA LEU A 144 18.89 5.77 28.99
C LEU A 144 20.04 4.87 28.59
N THR A 145 19.71 3.69 28.07
CA THR A 145 20.71 2.76 27.55
C THR A 145 20.97 3.13 26.09
N VAL A 146 22.23 3.44 25.78
CA VAL A 146 22.67 3.82 24.43
C VAL A 146 23.48 2.66 23.86
N VAL A 147 22.79 1.65 23.32
CA VAL A 147 23.46 0.52 22.63
C VAL A 147 23.35 0.65 21.11
N ALA A 148 22.42 1.48 20.59
CA ALA A 148 22.29 1.85 19.18
C ALA A 148 21.18 2.91 18.95
N TYR A 149 20.21 2.93 19.87
CA TYR A 149 19.13 3.90 19.94
C TYR A 149 18.79 4.12 21.41
N CYS A 150 18.14 5.24 21.69
CA CYS A 150 17.64 5.55 23.01
C CYS A 150 16.48 4.63 23.39
N SER A 151 16.67 3.78 24.40
CA SER A 151 15.60 3.04 25.06
C SER A 151 15.46 3.48 26.50
N LEU A 152 14.21 3.68 26.95
CA LEU A 152 13.92 3.82 28.37
C LEU A 152 14.24 2.48 29.05
N ASP A 153 14.92 2.53 30.20
CA ASP A 153 15.19 1.35 31.04
C ASP A 153 13.90 0.72 31.59
N ASN A 154 12.82 1.52 31.68
CA ASN A 154 11.50 1.03 32.03
C ASN A 154 10.94 0.14 30.90
N HIS A 155 10.77 -1.15 31.18
CA HIS A 155 10.17 -2.11 30.25
C HIS A 155 8.66 -1.90 29.99
N VAL A 156 7.99 -1.06 30.78
CA VAL A 156 6.53 -0.81 30.70
C VAL A 156 6.07 -0.31 29.33
N PRO A 157 6.60 0.79 28.76
CA PRO A 157 6.22 1.27 27.44
C PRO A 157 6.45 0.23 26.34
N GLY A 158 7.54 -0.53 26.41
CA GLY A 158 7.81 -1.62 25.47
C GLY A 158 6.77 -2.73 25.52
N ARG A 159 6.26 -3.08 26.71
CA ARG A 159 5.21 -4.10 26.87
C ARG A 159 3.86 -3.63 26.32
N ILE A 160 3.49 -2.37 26.56
CA ILE A 160 2.23 -1.80 26.07
C ILE A 160 2.24 -1.74 24.54
N THR A 161 3.33 -1.25 23.94
CA THR A 161 3.46 -1.14 22.48
C THR A 161 3.49 -2.51 21.83
N ALA A 162 4.20 -3.49 22.42
CA ALA A 162 4.19 -4.87 21.94
C ALA A 162 2.77 -5.47 21.97
N GLY A 163 2.02 -5.31 23.06
CA GLY A 163 0.64 -5.79 23.16
C GLY A 163 -0.28 -5.15 22.12
N LEU A 164 -0.16 -3.83 21.93
CA LEU A 164 -0.92 -3.10 20.91
C LEU A 164 -0.58 -3.59 19.49
N VAL A 165 0.70 -3.82 19.19
CA VAL A 165 1.15 -4.36 17.90
C VAL A 165 0.56 -5.76 17.66
N VAL A 166 0.55 -6.64 18.67
CA VAL A 166 -0.06 -7.97 18.56
C VAL A 166 -1.55 -7.87 18.22
N ILE A 167 -2.31 -7.00 18.92
CA ILE A 167 -3.74 -6.80 18.65
C ILE A 167 -3.98 -6.34 17.22
N ILE A 168 -3.23 -5.34 16.73
CA ILE A 168 -3.40 -4.82 15.37
C ILE A 168 -3.03 -5.91 14.34
N ILE A 169 -1.93 -6.64 14.55
CA ILE A 169 -1.52 -7.68 13.61
C ILE A 169 -2.54 -8.83 13.56
N VAL A 170 -3.12 -9.24 14.69
CA VAL A 170 -4.20 -10.24 14.71
C VAL A 170 -5.40 -9.77 13.87
N ALA A 171 -5.81 -8.50 14.00
CA ALA A 171 -6.87 -7.94 13.17
C ALA A 171 -6.52 -7.97 11.67
N VAL A 172 -5.27 -7.67 11.30
CA VAL A 172 -4.79 -7.77 9.91
C VAL A 172 -4.82 -9.22 9.40
N LEU A 173 -4.40 -10.19 10.21
CA LEU A 173 -4.48 -11.59 9.83
C LEU A 173 -5.92 -12.05 9.61
N CYS A 174 -6.83 -11.70 10.52
CA CYS A 174 -8.26 -12.02 10.35
C CYS A 174 -8.78 -11.47 9.02
N PHE A 175 -8.44 -10.21 8.70
CA PHE A 175 -8.81 -9.60 7.43
C PHE A 175 -8.20 -10.34 6.22
N ASN A 176 -6.90 -10.66 6.24
CA ASN A 176 -6.23 -11.40 5.17
C ASN A 176 -6.85 -12.80 4.96
N VAL A 177 -7.18 -13.50 6.05
CA VAL A 177 -7.84 -14.82 5.99
C VAL A 177 -9.26 -14.68 5.43
N SER A 178 -10.03 -13.67 5.86
CA SER A 178 -11.36 -13.40 5.30
C SER A 178 -11.29 -13.11 3.80
N PHE A 179 -10.36 -12.27 3.36
CA PHE A 179 -10.12 -11.99 1.94
C PHE A 179 -9.75 -13.26 1.17
N TYR A 180 -8.85 -14.09 1.72
CA TYR A 180 -8.46 -15.35 1.10
C TYR A 180 -9.63 -16.33 0.97
N ILE A 181 -10.47 -16.46 2.00
CA ILE A 181 -11.67 -17.32 1.97
C ILE A 181 -12.66 -16.81 0.92
N ALA A 182 -12.94 -15.51 0.90
CA ALA A 182 -13.83 -14.89 -0.09
C ALA A 182 -13.30 -15.15 -1.51
N PHE A 183 -12.00 -14.93 -1.73
CA PHE A 183 -11.34 -15.20 -3.00
C PHE A 183 -11.43 -16.67 -3.42
N ARG A 184 -11.17 -17.61 -2.50
CA ARG A 184 -11.27 -19.04 -2.80
C ARG A 184 -12.69 -19.45 -3.16
N ARG A 185 -13.68 -18.87 -2.48
CA ARG A 185 -15.11 -19.15 -2.71
C ARG A 185 -15.57 -18.72 -4.10
N GLU A 186 -15.06 -17.60 -4.61
CA GLU A 186 -15.42 -17.06 -5.93
C GLU A 186 -14.54 -17.59 -7.08
N SER A 187 -13.63 -18.54 -6.83
CA SER A 187 -12.59 -18.98 -7.78
C SER A 187 -13.08 -19.71 -9.05
N SER A 188 -14.40 -19.77 -9.27
CA SER A 188 -14.97 -20.15 -10.57
C SER A 188 -14.76 -19.09 -11.66
N PHE A 189 -14.35 -17.86 -11.30
CA PHE A 189 -14.08 -16.79 -12.27
C PHE A 189 -12.68 -16.91 -12.90
N CYS A 190 -12.67 -17.44 -14.12
CA CYS A 190 -11.53 -17.61 -15.01
C CYS A 190 -10.96 -16.25 -15.47
N TYR A 191 -10.01 -15.66 -14.75
CA TYR A 191 -9.24 -14.48 -15.21
C TYR A 191 -7.73 -14.67 -14.95
N LYS A 192 -7.00 -15.15 -15.97
CA LYS A 192 -5.68 -15.80 -15.84
C LYS A 192 -4.44 -14.90 -15.72
N GLY A 193 -4.54 -13.56 -15.77
CA GLY A 193 -3.37 -12.69 -15.85
C GLY A 193 -3.15 -11.77 -14.64
N PHE A 194 -4.06 -10.80 -14.48
CA PHE A 194 -3.90 -9.68 -13.55
C PHE A 194 -3.85 -10.10 -12.06
N TYR A 195 -4.62 -11.13 -11.70
CA TYR A 195 -4.74 -11.58 -10.31
C TYR A 195 -3.52 -12.33 -9.77
N ARG A 196 -2.66 -12.89 -10.64
CA ARG A 196 -1.46 -13.61 -10.17
C ARG A 196 -0.49 -12.68 -9.45
N SER A 197 -0.30 -11.46 -9.94
CA SER A 197 0.60 -10.50 -9.28
C SER A 197 0.04 -10.03 -7.93
N ALA A 198 -1.25 -9.74 -7.86
CA ALA A 198 -1.91 -9.36 -6.61
C ALA A 198 -1.86 -10.50 -5.57
N LEU A 199 -2.13 -11.74 -5.99
CA LEU A 199 -2.09 -12.90 -5.10
C LEU A 199 -0.68 -13.16 -4.56
N VAL A 200 0.36 -13.07 -5.40
CA VAL A 200 1.75 -13.19 -4.96
C VAL A 200 2.10 -12.09 -3.94
N ARG A 201 1.62 -10.86 -4.14
CA ARG A 201 1.83 -9.75 -3.21
C ARG A 201 1.13 -9.98 -1.86
N ILE A 202 -0.13 -10.39 -1.87
CA ILE A 202 -0.90 -10.66 -0.64
C ILE A 202 -0.32 -11.88 0.10
N SER A 203 0.06 -12.94 -0.63
CA SER A 203 0.66 -14.15 -0.07
C SER A 203 2.02 -13.86 0.57
N SER A 204 2.92 -13.13 -0.11
CA SER A 204 4.22 -12.76 0.45
C SER A 204 4.06 -11.89 1.70
N PHE A 205 3.18 -10.89 1.68
CA PHE A 205 2.91 -10.04 2.84
C PHE A 205 2.34 -10.84 4.02
N SER A 206 1.43 -11.79 3.76
CA SER A 206 0.85 -12.65 4.78
C SER A 206 1.89 -13.58 5.41
N LEU A 207 2.79 -14.14 4.61
CA LEU A 207 3.88 -15.00 5.07
C LEU A 207 4.85 -14.21 5.97
N PHE A 208 5.29 -13.03 5.55
CA PHE A 208 6.15 -12.18 6.39
C PHE A 208 5.43 -11.73 7.68
N SER A 209 4.15 -11.39 7.60
CA SER A 209 3.34 -11.02 8.78
C SER A 209 3.23 -12.18 9.76
N LEU A 210 3.03 -13.41 9.27
CA LEU A 210 2.98 -14.61 10.09
C LEU A 210 4.31 -14.87 10.81
N PHE A 211 5.44 -14.76 10.11
CA PHE A 211 6.75 -14.83 10.75
C PHE A 211 6.94 -13.75 11.82
N ALA A 212 6.56 -12.50 11.53
CA ALA A 212 6.66 -11.42 12.50
C ALA A 212 5.83 -11.68 13.77
N ILE A 213 4.67 -12.32 13.66
CA ILE A 213 3.83 -12.71 14.81
C ILE A 213 4.47 -13.82 15.61
N ILE A 214 4.95 -14.87 14.96
CA ILE A 214 5.59 -15.99 15.66
C ILE A 214 6.75 -15.46 16.49
N ILE A 215 7.57 -14.60 15.89
CA ILE A 215 8.70 -14.01 16.57
C ILE A 215 8.23 -13.03 17.66
N GLY A 216 7.27 -12.14 17.37
CA GLY A 216 6.74 -11.19 18.35
C GLY A 216 6.11 -11.89 19.57
N LEU A 217 5.36 -12.97 19.35
CA LEU A 217 4.82 -13.83 20.41
C LEU A 217 5.94 -14.54 21.16
N PHE A 218 6.95 -15.06 20.48
CA PHE A 218 8.10 -15.67 21.13
C PHE A 218 8.81 -14.67 22.06
N PHE A 219 9.08 -13.45 21.59
CA PHE A 219 9.64 -12.39 22.44
C PHE A 219 8.72 -11.98 23.58
N PHE A 220 7.42 -11.84 23.32
CA PHE A 220 6.45 -11.50 24.34
C PHE A 220 6.40 -12.58 25.43
N LEU A 221 6.35 -13.85 25.05
CA LEU A 221 6.39 -15.00 25.95
C LEU A 221 7.71 -15.06 26.72
N LEU A 222 8.85 -14.85 26.07
CA LEU A 222 10.15 -14.77 26.75
C LEU A 222 10.21 -13.62 27.76
N ALA A 223 9.70 -12.44 27.39
CA ALA A 223 9.69 -11.27 28.26
C ALA A 223 8.73 -11.41 29.45
N PHE A 224 7.70 -12.25 29.32
CA PHE A 224 6.69 -12.47 30.36
C PHE A 224 7.02 -13.65 31.27
N ILE A 225 7.58 -14.74 30.72
CA ILE A 225 7.89 -15.98 31.44
C ILE A 225 9.32 -15.96 31.99
N GLY A 226 10.25 -15.29 31.30
CA GLY A 226 11.65 -15.22 31.69
C GLY A 226 11.87 -14.37 32.94
N LYS A 227 11.95 -15.01 34.11
CA LYS A 227 12.28 -14.38 35.40
C LYS A 227 13.76 -13.93 35.52
N HIS A 228 14.50 -13.84 34.41
CA HIS A 228 15.93 -13.55 34.40
C HIS A 228 16.25 -12.31 33.56
N ASN A 229 17.01 -11.39 34.16
CA ASN A 229 17.52 -10.12 33.64
C ASN A 229 18.52 -10.29 32.47
N SER A 230 18.21 -11.12 31.49
CA SER A 230 19.13 -11.40 30.37
C SER A 230 19.01 -10.30 29.33
N VAL A 231 19.83 -9.26 29.50
CA VAL A 231 20.08 -8.15 28.56
C VAL A 231 20.31 -8.65 27.11
N LYS A 232 20.70 -9.91 26.94
CA LYS A 232 20.94 -10.56 25.65
C LYS A 232 19.73 -10.58 24.72
N GLY A 233 18.50 -10.64 25.24
CA GLY A 233 17.29 -10.70 24.41
C GLY A 233 17.02 -9.44 23.58
N LEU A 234 17.55 -8.28 23.99
CA LEU A 234 17.30 -7.01 23.28
C LEU A 234 18.10 -6.89 21.97
N MET A 235 19.29 -7.49 21.91
CA MET A 235 20.14 -7.44 20.70
C MET A 235 19.52 -8.23 19.54
N ASP A 236 18.89 -9.38 19.84
CA ASP A 236 18.26 -10.22 18.84
C ASP A 236 17.03 -9.54 18.19
N LEU A 237 16.35 -8.66 18.93
CA LEU A 237 15.21 -7.90 18.40
C LEU A 237 15.63 -6.92 17.29
N ASN A 238 16.82 -6.33 17.40
CA ASN A 238 17.32 -5.37 16.41
C ASN A 238 17.54 -6.01 15.05
N VAL A 239 18.00 -7.26 15.02
CA VAL A 239 18.16 -8.03 13.77
C VAL A 239 16.82 -8.17 13.06
N ILE A 240 15.75 -8.39 13.82
CA ILE A 240 14.42 -8.65 13.27
C ILE A 240 13.76 -7.34 12.81
N LEU A 241 13.93 -6.27 13.57
CA LEU A 241 13.52 -4.93 13.16
C LEU A 241 14.23 -4.50 11.87
N SER A 242 15.48 -4.92 11.64
CA SER A 242 16.20 -4.65 10.40
C SER A 242 15.69 -5.47 9.19
N LEU A 243 15.06 -6.63 9.44
CA LEU A 243 14.53 -7.49 8.38
C LEU A 243 13.23 -6.93 7.77
N MET A 244 12.43 -6.21 8.56
CA MET A 244 11.18 -5.59 8.08
C MET A 244 11.42 -4.65 6.89
N PRO A 245 12.40 -3.73 6.94
CA PRO A 245 12.76 -2.90 5.80
C PRO A 245 13.13 -3.68 4.55
N VAL A 246 13.93 -4.73 4.72
CA VAL A 246 14.37 -5.59 3.61
C VAL A 246 13.16 -6.31 3.00
N ALA A 247 12.31 -6.91 3.82
CA ALA A 247 11.10 -7.59 3.37
C ALA A 247 10.18 -6.65 2.57
N GLY A 248 9.93 -5.43 3.06
CA GLY A 248 9.14 -4.45 2.31
C GLY A 248 9.78 -4.08 0.98
N THR A 249 11.09 -3.85 0.93
CA THR A 249 11.77 -3.60 -0.35
C THR A 249 11.69 -4.79 -1.30
N VAL A 250 11.72 -6.04 -0.82
CA VAL A 250 11.54 -7.22 -1.67
C VAL A 250 10.10 -7.30 -2.17
N THR A 251 9.10 -7.12 -1.32
CA THR A 251 7.68 -7.21 -1.70
C THR A 251 7.30 -6.13 -2.73
N PHE A 252 7.68 -4.87 -2.49
CA PHE A 252 7.37 -3.77 -3.40
C PHE A 252 8.35 -3.67 -4.57
N GLY A 253 9.58 -4.12 -4.38
CA GLY A 253 10.63 -4.12 -5.40
C GLY A 253 10.47 -5.20 -6.45
N SER A 254 9.76 -6.28 -6.12
CA SER A 254 9.46 -7.37 -7.05
C SER A 254 8.46 -6.98 -8.15
N HIS A 255 7.95 -5.75 -8.16
CA HIS A 255 7.12 -5.24 -9.25
C HIS A 255 7.95 -5.14 -10.53
N LYS A 256 7.46 -5.77 -11.61
CA LYS A 256 8.10 -5.76 -12.93
C LYS A 256 8.40 -4.34 -13.40
N ASP A 257 7.54 -3.38 -13.10
CA ASP A 257 7.73 -1.98 -13.45
C ASP A 257 8.90 -1.34 -12.70
N LEU A 258 9.10 -1.66 -11.42
CA LEU A 258 10.24 -1.16 -10.66
C LEU A 258 11.54 -1.81 -11.15
N LEU A 259 11.52 -3.12 -11.40
CA LEU A 259 12.68 -3.81 -11.96
C LEU A 259 13.04 -3.25 -13.33
N ASN A 260 12.07 -3.01 -14.21
CA ASN A 260 12.31 -2.38 -15.51
C ASN A 260 12.86 -0.95 -15.36
N ALA A 261 12.36 -0.18 -14.39
CA ALA A 261 12.85 1.17 -14.11
C ALA A 261 14.24 1.17 -13.47
N LEU A 262 14.60 0.17 -12.65
CA LEU A 262 15.95 0.05 -12.06
C LEU A 262 16.96 -0.52 -13.05
N ILE A 263 16.51 -1.37 -13.97
CA ILE A 263 17.31 -1.97 -15.05
C ILE A 263 17.33 -1.04 -16.29
N PHE A 264 16.88 0.22 -16.17
CA PHE A 264 16.87 1.18 -17.27
C PHE A 264 18.25 1.34 -17.94
N TRP A 265 19.33 1.22 -17.16
CA TRP A 265 20.71 1.25 -17.66
C TRP A 265 20.99 0.11 -18.64
N LYS A 266 20.36 -1.07 -18.45
CA LYS A 266 20.57 -2.23 -19.31
C LYS A 266 19.66 -2.24 -20.54
N ARG A 267 18.99 -1.12 -20.84
CA ARG A 267 18.24 -1.01 -22.09
C ARG A 267 19.27 -1.08 -23.21
N LYS A 268 19.38 -2.27 -23.81
CA LYS A 268 20.17 -2.47 -25.03
C LYS A 268 19.68 -1.39 -25.98
N GLU A 269 20.60 -0.53 -26.42
CA GLU A 269 20.32 0.31 -27.57
C GLU A 269 19.68 -0.61 -28.62
N PRO A 270 18.56 -0.21 -29.23
CA PRO A 270 18.01 -0.98 -30.33
C PRO A 270 19.18 -1.15 -31.29
N LEU A 271 19.74 -2.36 -31.32
CA LEU A 271 20.86 -2.72 -32.16
C LEU A 271 20.38 -2.26 -33.52
N ASN A 272 21.02 -1.19 -34.04
CA ASN A 272 20.57 -0.53 -35.25
C ASN A 272 20.19 -1.64 -36.21
N ALA A 273 18.90 -1.74 -36.50
CA ALA A 273 18.37 -2.48 -37.62
C ALA A 273 18.85 -1.71 -38.86
N ASN A 274 20.16 -1.71 -39.03
CA ASN A 274 20.83 -1.21 -40.19
C ASN A 274 20.86 -2.41 -41.14
N VAL A 275 20.20 -2.18 -42.26
CA VAL A 275 20.49 -2.83 -43.53
C VAL A 275 20.00 -4.27 -43.63
N GLN A 276 18.67 -4.42 -43.70
CA GLN A 276 18.16 -4.99 -44.93
C GLN A 276 17.55 -3.86 -45.74
N ASP A 277 18.27 -3.47 -46.79
CA ASP A 277 17.71 -2.89 -48.00
C ASP A 277 16.52 -3.76 -48.44
N VAL A 278 15.33 -3.46 -47.94
CA VAL A 278 14.13 -3.81 -48.69
C VAL A 278 14.04 -2.75 -49.77
N SER A 279 14.63 -3.08 -50.91
CA SER A 279 14.46 -2.34 -52.16
C SER A 279 12.99 -1.99 -52.34
N MET A 280 12.72 -0.69 -52.47
CA MET A 280 11.41 -0.08 -52.66
C MET A 280 10.91 -0.27 -54.11
N ASP A 281 11.26 -1.37 -54.76
CA ASP A 281 10.90 -1.68 -56.15
C ASP A 281 9.83 -2.78 -56.29
N ASP A 282 9.46 -3.49 -55.21
CA ASP A 282 8.57 -4.67 -55.33
C ASP A 282 7.21 -4.57 -54.60
N LEU A 283 6.81 -3.38 -54.14
CA LEU A 283 5.42 -3.12 -53.76
C LEU A 283 4.79 -2.07 -54.67
N ARG A 284 4.55 -2.50 -55.92
CA ARG A 284 3.49 -1.96 -56.77
C ARG A 284 2.22 -2.80 -56.53
N PRO A 285 1.32 -2.44 -55.60
CA PRO A 285 -0.04 -2.96 -55.67
C PRO A 285 -0.69 -2.31 -56.89
N HIS A 286 -1.07 -3.15 -57.85
CA HIS A 286 -2.06 -2.81 -58.87
C HIS A 286 -3.33 -2.32 -58.17
N ILE A 287 -3.46 -1.00 -58.00
CA ILE A 287 -4.75 -0.35 -57.72
C ILE A 287 -5.47 -0.29 -59.07
N SER A 288 -6.11 -1.40 -59.42
CA SER A 288 -7.18 -1.39 -60.41
C SER A 288 -8.36 -0.63 -59.80
N VAL A 289 -8.59 0.54 -60.39
CA VAL A 289 -9.83 1.30 -60.43
C VAL A 289 -11.07 0.44 -60.23
N GLY A 290 -11.76 0.64 -59.11
CA GLY A 290 -13.11 0.19 -58.84
C GLY A 290 -13.98 1.39 -58.53
N ARG A 291 -14.56 1.98 -59.58
CA ARG A 291 -15.60 3.00 -59.54
C ARG A 291 -16.90 2.38 -58.99
N ASN A 292 -17.76 3.21 -58.40
CA ASN A 292 -19.11 2.96 -57.87
C ASN A 292 -19.07 2.62 -56.36
N THR A 293 -19.57 3.47 -55.46
CA THR A 293 -21.01 3.56 -55.19
C THR A 293 -21.31 4.89 -54.49
N GLU A 294 -22.16 5.68 -55.12
CA GLU A 294 -22.96 6.77 -54.57
C GLU A 294 -23.88 6.29 -53.42
N GLU A 295 -24.47 7.25 -52.71
CA GLU A 295 -25.60 7.08 -51.77
C GLU A 295 -25.29 6.46 -50.40
N ASN A 296 -25.19 7.32 -49.37
CA ASN A 296 -26.31 7.56 -48.47
C ASN A 296 -25.85 8.45 -47.30
N LEU A 297 -26.10 9.76 -47.44
CA LEU A 297 -25.99 10.73 -46.36
C LEU A 297 -27.29 10.66 -45.52
N PRO A 298 -27.22 10.56 -44.18
CA PRO A 298 -28.41 10.62 -43.33
C PRO A 298 -29.04 12.02 -43.37
N PRO A 299 -30.38 12.12 -43.34
CA PRO A 299 -31.09 13.40 -43.41
C PRO A 299 -30.91 14.22 -42.13
N THR A 300 -30.71 15.52 -42.34
CA THR A 300 -30.74 16.59 -41.35
C THR A 300 -32.07 16.60 -40.59
N PRO A 301 -32.08 16.78 -39.26
CA PRO A 301 -33.33 16.94 -38.50
C PRO A 301 -34.04 18.24 -38.92
N GLN A 302 -35.30 18.11 -39.33
CA GLN A 302 -36.19 19.24 -39.58
C GLN A 302 -36.51 19.96 -38.26
N GLU A 303 -36.40 21.29 -38.30
CA GLU A 303 -37.09 22.22 -37.42
C GLU A 303 -38.58 21.86 -37.35
N LEU A 304 -39.06 21.59 -36.14
CA LEU A 304 -40.49 21.47 -35.85
C LEU A 304 -40.94 22.78 -35.21
N ASP A 305 -41.38 23.71 -36.05
CA ASP A 305 -42.33 24.76 -35.65
C ASP A 305 -43.67 24.10 -35.32
N SER A 306 -44.24 24.47 -34.19
CA SER A 306 -45.64 24.18 -33.86
C SER A 306 -46.17 25.30 -32.98
N ASP A 307 -46.52 26.39 -33.65
CA ASP A 307 -47.61 27.26 -33.25
C ASP A 307 -48.92 26.47 -33.23
N ALA A 308 -49.61 26.47 -32.10
CA ALA A 308 -51.02 26.09 -32.00
C ALA A 308 -51.70 26.95 -30.93
N GLU A 309 -52.08 28.14 -31.37
CA GLU A 309 -53.17 28.96 -30.85
C GLU A 309 -54.51 28.33 -31.30
N TYR A 310 -55.37 27.91 -30.36
CA TYR A 310 -56.82 28.19 -30.33
C TYR A 310 -57.54 27.45 -29.18
N ASN A 311 -58.42 28.21 -28.52
CA ASN A 311 -59.40 27.92 -27.44
C ASN A 311 -58.92 27.98 -26.00
#